data_AF-A0A834EWK7-F1
#
_entry.id   AF-A0A834EWK7-F1
#
_cell.length_a   1.000
_cell.length_b   1.000
_cell.length_c   1.000
_cell.angle_alpha   90.00
_cell.angle_beta   90.00
_cell.angle_gamma   90.00
#
_symmetry.space_group_name_H-M   'P 1'
#
loop_
_entity.id
_entity.type
_entity.pdbx_description
1 polymer ?
#
loop_
_entity_poly.entity_id
_entity_poly.type
_entity_poly.pdbx_seq_one_letter_code
_entity_poly.pdbx_strand_id
1 'polypeptide(L)'
;MILAVFFAQIHPNYLTQQWQRLRSIIFCSVSGYGVIPTLHWVWLNGGLGAPIVQDFAPRVVVMYVIALLAFLFYVSKVPERYFPGQLNYLGSSHQIWHILAVVMLYWWHQSTVYVMQYRHSKPCPDYVSPL
;
A
#
# COMPACT_ATOMS: atom_id res chain seq x y z
N MET A 1 4.40 -13.67 -8.28
CA MET A 1 3.70 -12.37 -8.41
C MET A 1 4.50 -11.35 -9.19
N ILE A 2 5.72 -11.00 -8.77
CA ILE A 2 6.55 -9.95 -9.41
C ILE A 2 6.78 -10.19 -10.91
N LEU A 3 7.22 -11.39 -11.30
CA LEU A 3 7.45 -11.73 -12.72
C LEU A 3 6.18 -11.61 -13.58
N ALA A 4 5.03 -12.06 -13.05
CA ALA A 4 3.75 -11.98 -13.77
C ALA A 4 3.32 -10.52 -13.99
N VAL A 5 3.50 -9.65 -12.99
CA VAL A 5 3.21 -8.21 -13.11
C VAL A 5 4.15 -7.57 -14.13
N PHE A 6 5.45 -7.90 -14.08
CA PHE A 6 6.44 -7.42 -15.02
C PHE A 6 6.07 -7.78 -16.48
N PHE A 7 5.77 -9.06 -16.75
CA PHE A 7 5.36 -9.50 -18.09
C PHE A 7 4.06 -8.82 -18.54
N ALA A 8 3.09 -8.64 -17.64
CA ALA A 8 1.87 -7.92 -17.95
C ALA A 8 2.15 -6.45 -18.32
N GLN A 9 3.08 -5.78 -17.64
CA GLN A 9 3.43 -4.36 -17.88
C GLN A 9 4.15 -4.13 -19.21
N ILE A 10 5.03 -5.04 -19.63
CA ILE A 10 5.74 -4.92 -20.92
C ILE A 10 4.88 -5.36 -22.12
N HIS A 11 3.72 -5.98 -21.88
CA HIS A 11 2.84 -6.42 -22.94
C HIS A 11 2.29 -5.21 -23.73
N PRO A 12 2.32 -5.22 -25.07
CA PRO A 12 1.98 -4.06 -25.90
C PRO A 12 0.54 -3.55 -25.67
N ASN A 13 -0.39 -4.43 -25.31
CA ASN A 13 -1.78 -4.05 -25.07
C ASN A 13 -2.04 -3.47 -23.66
N TYR A 14 -1.06 -3.47 -22.75
CA TYR A 14 -1.28 -3.11 -21.35
C TYR A 14 -1.82 -1.68 -21.13
N LEU A 15 -1.41 -0.75 -21.99
CA LEU A 15 -1.84 0.66 -21.93
C LEU A 15 -3.15 0.92 -22.68
N THR A 16 -3.66 -0.04 -23.44
CA THR A 16 -4.93 0.10 -24.17
C THR A 16 -6.12 0.20 -23.20
N GLN A 17 -7.20 0.84 -23.65
CA GLN A 17 -8.43 0.93 -22.85
C GLN A 17 -9.06 -0.45 -22.59
N GLN A 18 -8.89 -1.41 -23.51
CA GLN A 18 -9.37 -2.78 -23.36
C GLN A 18 -8.79 -3.45 -22.10
N TRP A 19 -7.55 -3.13 -21.74
CA TRP A 19 -6.83 -3.71 -20.59
C TRP A 19 -6.98 -2.87 -19.30
N GLN A 20 -7.73 -1.77 -19.31
CA GLN A 20 -7.88 -0.90 -18.14
C GLN A 20 -8.42 -1.67 -16.91
N ARG A 21 -9.40 -2.56 -17.12
CA ARG A 21 -9.96 -3.39 -16.05
C ARG A 21 -8.93 -4.37 -15.51
N LEU A 22 -8.20 -5.06 -16.40
CA LEU A 22 -7.15 -6.00 -16.02
C LEU A 22 -6.03 -5.31 -15.24
N ARG A 23 -5.58 -4.13 -15.69
CA ARG A 23 -4.59 -3.32 -14.98
C ARG A 23 -5.02 -2.98 -13.56
N SER A 24 -6.29 -2.61 -13.38
CA SER A 24 -6.84 -2.28 -12.05
C SER A 24 -6.91 -3.53 -11.15
N ILE A 25 -7.29 -4.69 -11.72
CA ILE A 25 -7.29 -5.96 -10.99
C ILE A 25 -5.87 -6.34 -10.54
N ILE A 26 -4.90 -6.28 -11.45
CA ILE A 26 -3.48 -6.57 -11.14
C ILE A 26 -2.99 -5.66 -10.00
N PHE A 27 -3.27 -4.35 -10.09
CA PHE A 27 -2.90 -3.39 -9.06
C PHE A 27 -3.51 -3.76 -7.71
N CYS A 28 -4.83 -4.00 -7.65
CA CYS A 28 -5.51 -4.40 -6.41
C CYS A 28 -4.98 -5.72 -5.83
N SER A 29 -4.70 -6.72 -6.68
CA SER A 29 -4.17 -8.01 -6.23
C SER A 29 -2.77 -7.86 -5.62
N VAL A 30 -1.90 -7.07 -6.24
CA VAL A 30 -0.54 -6.82 -5.73
C VAL A 30 -0.59 -6.05 -4.42
N SER A 31 -1.41 -4.99 -4.33
CA SER A 31 -1.58 -4.22 -3.10
C SER A 31 -2.23 -5.03 -1.97
N GLY A 32 -3.24 -5.84 -2.30
CA GLY A 32 -3.98 -6.68 -1.36
C GLY A 32 -3.14 -7.84 -0.81
N TYR A 33 -2.16 -8.35 -1.57
CA TYR A 33 -1.28 -9.41 -1.12
C TYR A 33 -0.56 -9.07 0.19
N GLY A 34 -0.23 -7.79 0.43
CA GLY A 34 0.42 -7.32 1.67
C GLY A 34 -0.37 -7.56 2.96
N VAL A 35 -1.67 -7.85 2.88
CA VAL A 35 -2.49 -8.24 4.04
C VAL A 35 -2.06 -9.60 4.60
N ILE A 36 -1.70 -10.56 3.74
CA ILE A 36 -1.29 -11.90 4.15
C ILE A 36 -0.03 -11.88 5.04
N PRO A 37 1.11 -11.28 4.63
CA PRO A 37 2.29 -11.20 5.49
C PRO A 37 2.05 -10.35 6.73
N THR A 38 1.16 -9.35 6.68
CA THR A 38 0.78 -8.57 7.88
C THR A 38 0.08 -9.45 8.90
N LEU A 39 -0.92 -10.23 8.49
CA LEU A 39 -1.62 -11.17 9.38
C LEU A 39 -0.68 -12.25 9.92
N HIS A 40 0.19 -12.79 9.06
CA HIS A 40 1.19 -13.77 9.46
C HIS A 40 2.17 -13.18 10.49
N TRP A 41 2.63 -11.94 10.30
CA TRP A 41 3.49 -11.24 11.24
C TRP A 41 2.81 -10.99 12.59
N VAL A 42 1.54 -10.58 12.58
CA VAL A 42 0.75 -10.41 13.82
C VAL A 42 0.66 -11.73 14.59
N TRP A 43 0.38 -12.84 13.89
CA TRP A 43 0.30 -14.17 14.50
C TRP A 43 1.63 -14.58 15.15
N LEU A 44 2.76 -14.40 14.44
CA LEU A 44 4.09 -14.74 14.95
C LEU A 44 4.52 -13.92 16.17
N ASN A 45 4.03 -12.69 16.33
CA ASN A 45 4.37 -11.84 17.48
C ASN A 45 3.49 -12.12 18.72
N GLY A 46 2.64 -13.15 18.70
CA GLY A 46 1.75 -13.47 19.82
C GLY A 46 0.37 -12.81 19.73
N GLY A 47 -0.02 -12.34 18.55
CA GLY A 47 -1.35 -11.77 18.28
C GLY A 47 -1.46 -10.27 18.56
N LEU A 48 -2.70 -9.76 18.54
CA LEU A 48 -2.99 -8.33 18.64
C LEU A 48 -2.57 -7.71 19.97
N GLY A 49 -2.45 -8.48 21.05
CA GLY A 49 -2.04 -7.97 22.37
C GLY A 49 -0.56 -7.65 22.49
N ALA A 50 0.27 -8.04 21.51
CA ALA A 50 1.71 -7.80 21.58
C ALA A 50 2.01 -6.29 21.44
N PRO A 51 2.91 -5.72 22.27
CA PRO A 51 3.20 -4.27 22.25
C PRO A 51 3.61 -3.74 20.87
N ILE A 52 4.47 -4.48 20.16
CA ILE A 52 4.89 -4.10 18.81
C ILE A 52 3.74 -4.12 17.79
N VAL A 53 2.78 -5.03 17.96
CA VAL A 53 1.62 -5.13 17.07
C VAL A 53 0.68 -3.96 17.32
N GLN A 54 0.42 -3.60 18.58
CA GLN A 54 -0.39 -2.43 18.94
C GLN A 54 0.19 -1.13 18.38
N ASP A 55 1.52 -0.98 18.36
CA ASP A 55 2.16 0.23 17.85
C ASP A 55 2.25 0.28 16.31
N PHE A 56 2.50 -0.85 15.66
CA PHE A 56 2.80 -0.91 14.23
C PHE A 56 1.56 -1.22 13.37
N ALA A 57 0.65 -2.09 13.81
CA ALA A 57 -0.51 -2.48 13.02
C ALA A 57 -1.43 -1.29 12.65
N PRO A 58 -1.73 -0.33 13.55
CA PRO A 58 -2.48 0.86 13.17
C PRO A 58 -1.82 1.68 12.07
N ARG A 59 -0.47 1.72 12.03
CA ARG A 59 0.26 2.43 10.98
C ARG A 59 0.09 1.76 9.61
N VAL A 60 0.09 0.43 9.57
CA VAL A 60 -0.23 -0.36 8.37
C VAL A 60 -1.68 -0.08 7.92
N VAL A 61 -2.63 -0.04 8.86
CA VAL A 61 -4.03 0.28 8.55
C VAL A 61 -4.17 1.67 7.93
N VAL A 62 -3.52 2.69 8.51
CA VAL A 62 -3.53 4.07 7.96
C VAL A 62 -2.96 4.09 6.53
N MET A 63 -1.87 3.36 6.26
CA MET A 63 -1.34 3.24 4.90
C MET A 63 -2.39 2.68 3.93
N TYR A 64 -3.08 1.59 4.30
CA TYR A 64 -4.12 0.99 3.47
C TYR A 64 -5.35 1.89 3.29
N VAL A 65 -5.72 2.68 4.29
CA VAL A 65 -6.80 3.68 4.16
C VAL A 65 -6.42 4.75 3.14
N ILE A 66 -5.21 5.30 3.20
CA ILE A 66 -4.76 6.29 2.22
C ILE A 66 -4.69 5.66 0.82
N ALA A 67 -4.18 4.42 0.71
CA ALA A 67 -4.13 3.68 -0.55
C ALA A 67 -5.52 3.47 -1.17
N LEU A 68 -6.50 3.08 -0.35
CA LEU A 68 -7.88 2.90 -0.77
C LEU A 68 -8.49 4.22 -1.23
N LEU A 69 -8.31 5.30 -0.47
CA LEU A 69 -8.78 6.64 -0.86
C LEU A 69 -8.19 7.08 -2.20
N ALA A 70 -6.87 6.93 -2.38
CA ALA A 70 -6.22 7.20 -3.64
C ALA A 70 -6.89 6.41 -4.77
N PHE A 71 -7.02 5.09 -4.60
CA PHE A 71 -7.62 4.21 -5.60
C PHE A 71 -9.06 4.60 -5.95
N LEU A 72 -9.86 5.03 -4.96
CA LEU A 72 -11.21 5.53 -5.17
C LEU A 72 -11.23 6.77 -6.08
N PHE A 73 -10.33 7.74 -5.89
CA PHE A 73 -10.19 8.88 -6.81
C PHE A 73 -9.78 8.43 -8.22
N TYR A 74 -8.82 7.50 -8.33
CA TYR A 74 -8.35 6.98 -9.61
C TYR A 74 -9.46 6.31 -10.44
N VAL A 75 -10.31 5.49 -9.80
CA VAL A 75 -11.40 4.75 -10.47
C VAL A 75 -12.64 5.61 -10.68
N SER A 76 -13.02 6.42 -9.69
CA SER A 76 -14.26 7.21 -9.75
C SER A 76 -14.20 8.36 -10.76
N LYS A 77 -13.00 8.84 -11.10
CA LYS A 77 -12.79 10.03 -11.95
C LYS A 77 -13.43 11.29 -11.38
N VAL A 78 -13.58 11.36 -10.06
CA VAL A 78 -14.05 12.55 -9.35
C VAL A 78 -12.82 13.38 -8.96
N PRO A 79 -12.82 14.71 -9.16
CA PRO A 79 -13.94 15.59 -9.52
C PRO A 79 -14.20 15.83 -11.02
N GLU A 80 -13.34 15.41 -11.95
CA GLU A 80 -13.48 15.74 -13.38
C GLU A 80 -14.75 15.17 -14.04
N ARG A 81 -15.32 14.11 -13.47
CA ARG A 81 -16.63 13.56 -13.84
C ARG A 81 -17.77 14.58 -13.67
N TYR A 82 -17.67 15.46 -12.67
CA TYR A 82 -18.71 16.45 -12.36
C TYR A 82 -18.42 17.83 -12.99
N PHE A 83 -17.15 18.12 -13.29
CA PHE A 83 -16.70 19.39 -13.86
C PHE A 83 -15.93 19.17 -15.16
N PRO A 84 -16.59 18.67 -16.23
CA PRO A 84 -15.92 18.32 -17.48
C PRO A 84 -15.29 19.56 -18.11
N GLY A 85 -14.02 19.45 -18.51
CA GLY A 85 -13.25 20.52 -19.15
C GLY A 85 -12.70 21.59 -18.22
N GLN A 86 -13.13 21.66 -16.95
CA GLN A 86 -12.63 22.65 -16.00
C GLN A 86 -11.32 22.23 -15.32
N LEU A 87 -11.07 20.91 -15.21
CA LEU A 87 -9.97 20.33 -14.43
C LEU A 87 -8.91 19.67 -15.31
N ASN A 88 -8.70 20.20 -16.52
CA ASN A 88 -7.78 19.63 -17.50
C ASN A 88 -6.31 19.77 -17.08
N TYR A 89 -5.98 20.85 -16.36
CA TYR A 89 -4.59 21.16 -15.95
C TYR A 89 -4.33 20.94 -14.46
N LEU A 90 -5.28 21.27 -13.60
CA LEU A 90 -5.15 21.18 -12.14
C LEU A 90 -6.44 20.62 -11.52
N GLY A 91 -6.28 19.80 -10.48
CA GLY A 91 -7.38 19.23 -9.70
C GLY A 91 -8.01 17.96 -10.28
N SER A 92 -7.42 17.34 -11.30
CA SER A 92 -7.93 16.06 -11.83
C SER A 92 -7.77 14.92 -10.82
N SER A 93 -8.63 13.90 -10.88
CA SER A 93 -8.54 12.76 -9.97
C SER A 93 -7.21 12.03 -10.05
N HIS A 94 -6.57 12.05 -11.23
CA HIS A 94 -5.24 11.47 -11.41
C HIS A 94 -4.18 12.23 -10.61
N GLN A 95 -4.24 13.56 -10.57
CA GLN A 95 -3.34 14.38 -9.74
C GLN A 95 -3.60 14.14 -8.25
N ILE A 96 -4.87 14.08 -7.83
CA ILE A 96 -5.24 13.77 -6.45
C ILE A 96 -4.72 12.37 -6.06
N TRP A 97 -4.86 11.38 -6.94
CA TRP A 97 -4.32 10.04 -6.75
C TRP A 97 -2.81 10.06 -6.52
N HIS A 98 -2.04 10.79 -7.34
CA HIS A 98 -0.59 10.93 -7.17
C HIS A 98 -0.22 11.60 -5.84
N ILE A 99 -0.91 12.67 -5.45
CA ILE A 99 -0.66 13.37 -4.18
C ILE A 99 -0.88 12.40 -3.01
N LEU A 100 -1.99 11.68 -3.00
CA LEU A 100 -2.28 10.68 -1.96
C LEU A 100 -1.28 9.53 -1.97
N ALA A 101 -0.81 9.09 -3.15
CA ALA A 101 0.22 8.07 -3.26
C ALA A 101 1.56 8.54 -2.65
N VAL A 102 1.97 9.79 -2.86
CA VAL A 102 3.17 10.37 -2.23
C VAL A 102 3.01 10.45 -0.71
N VAL A 103 1.86 10.92 -0.21
CA VAL A 103 1.56 10.98 1.22
C VAL A 103 1.59 9.58 1.85
N MET A 104 1.00 8.59 1.18
CA MET A 104 1.03 7.19 1.60
C MET A 104 2.46 6.66 1.68
N LEU A 105 3.30 6.91 0.67
CA LEU A 105 4.71 6.48 0.66
C LEU A 105 5.52 7.16 1.76
N TYR A 106 5.28 8.44 2.01
CA TYR A 106 5.90 9.16 3.12
C TYR A 106 5.49 8.56 4.47
N TRP A 107 4.20 8.30 4.68
CA TRP A 107 3.70 7.65 5.89
C TRP A 107 4.31 6.25 6.08
N TRP A 108 4.42 5.47 5.01
CA TRP A 108 5.05 4.16 5.03
C TRP A 108 6.53 4.22 5.37
N HIS A 109 7.25 5.20 4.82
CA HIS A 109 8.63 5.49 5.17
C HIS A 109 8.77 5.79 6.67
N GLN A 110 7.96 6.70 7.23
CA GLN A 110 7.98 7.01 8.67
C GLN A 110 7.67 5.78 9.54
N SER A 111 6.73 4.94 9.09
CA SER A 111 6.39 3.68 9.78
C SER A 111 7.56 2.69 9.77
N THR A 112 8.32 2.65 8.67
CA THR A 112 9.51 1.81 8.52
C THR A 112 10.65 2.29 9.41
N VAL A 113 10.88 3.61 9.48
CA VAL A 113 11.85 4.21 10.39
C VAL A 113 11.48 3.89 11.85
N TYR A 114 10.20 3.99 12.21
CA TYR A 114 9.72 3.64 13.55
C TYR A 114 10.03 2.19 13.92
N VAL A 115 9.68 1.23 13.05
CA VAL A 115 9.92 -0.19 13.35
C VAL A 115 11.42 -0.51 13.36
N MET A 116 12.23 0.15 12.53
CA MET A 116 13.69 0.03 12.56
C MET A 116 14.24 0.50 13.91
N GLN A 117 13.83 1.68 14.40
CA GLN A 117 14.24 2.20 15.70
C GLN A 117 13.77 1.32 16.86
N TYR A 118 12.55 0.79 16.78
CA TYR A 118 12.04 -0.18 17.76
C TYR A 118 12.95 -1.42 17.82
N ARG A 119 13.33 -1.98 16.67
CA ARG A 119 14.18 -3.17 16.62
C ARG A 119 15.62 -2.89 17.02
N HIS A 120 16.12 -1.68 16.77
CA HIS A 120 17.44 -1.27 17.22
C HIS A 120 17.51 -1.12 18.75
N SER A 121 16.44 -0.60 19.38
CA SER A 121 16.37 -0.43 20.85
C SER A 121 15.97 -1.70 21.61
N LYS A 122 15.29 -2.64 20.95
CA LYS A 122 14.83 -3.90 21.54
C LYS A 122 15.33 -5.08 20.69
N PRO A 123 16.61 -5.46 20.84
CA PRO A 123 17.15 -6.61 20.14
C PRO A 123 16.44 -7.90 20.58
N CYS A 124 16.51 -8.92 19.72
CA CYS A 124 16.05 -10.26 20.10
C CYS A 124 16.91 -10.78 21.27
N PRO A 125 16.32 -11.56 22.19
CA PRO A 125 17.11 -12.23 23.22
C PRO A 125 18.14 -13.14 22.56
N ASP A 126 19.33 -13.22 23.18
CA ASP A 126 20.35 -14.17 22.75
C ASP A 126 19.78 -15.59 22.82
N TYR A 127 20.13 -16.40 21.82
CA TYR A 127 19.75 -17.81 21.83
C TYR A 127 20.49 -18.51 22.97
N VAL A 128 19.77 -18.79 24.06
CA VAL A 128 20.27 -19.61 25.16
C VAL A 128 20.04 -21.06 24.76
N SER A 129 21.10 -21.80 24.46
CA SER A 129 21.02 -23.24 24.22
C SER A 129 20.46 -23.95 25.46
N PRO A 130 19.47 -24.84 25.32
CA PRO A 130 19.04 -25.68 26.45
C PRO A 130 20.21 -26.57 26.88
N LEU A 131 20.55 -26.53 28.17
CA LEU A 131 21.48 -27.46 28.83
C LEU A 131 20.88 -28.87 28.89
#